data_AF-A0AAU3B6E0-F1
#
_entry.id   AF-A0AAU3B6E0-F1
#
_cell.length_a   1.000
_cell.length_b   1.000
_cell.length_c   1.000
_cell.angle_alpha   90.00
_cell.angle_beta   90.00
_cell.angle_gamma   90.00
#
_symmetry.space_group_name_H-M   'P 1'
#
loop_
_entity.id
_entity.type
_entity.pdbx_description
1 polymer ?
#
loop_
_entity_poly.entity_id
_entity_poly.type
_entity_poly.pdbx_seq_one_letter_code
_entity_poly.pdbx_strand_id
1 'polypeptide(L)'
;MERGSEPYIGAQVMVGVLLLAVDLVYIVGLWYVHGFAGWTDDGSIAPEAQKFAGRAMWYLAGGVVVTGGGLLALRWRIPGVVQFIVLGIGALEFHSLAARH
;
A
#
# COMPACT_ATOMS: atom_id res chain seq x y z
N MET A 1 18.36 -28.71 14.29
CA MET A 1 17.05 -28.80 13.60
C MET A 1 16.00 -28.19 14.51
N GLU A 2 15.82 -26.87 14.44
CA GLU A 2 14.69 -26.24 15.10
C GLU A 2 13.46 -26.43 14.21
N ARG A 3 12.44 -27.12 14.74
CA ARG A 3 11.09 -27.09 14.18
C ARG A 3 10.64 -25.64 14.30
N GLY A 4 10.72 -24.88 13.19
CA GLY A 4 10.10 -23.58 13.07
C GLY A 4 8.60 -23.76 13.30
N SER A 5 8.16 -23.48 14.53
CA SER A 5 6.77 -23.46 14.93
C SER A 5 6.05 -22.52 13.98
N GLU A 6 5.04 -23.02 13.27
CA GLU A 6 4.22 -22.17 12.41
C GLU A 6 3.68 -20.98 13.21
N PRO A 7 3.64 -19.77 12.63
CA PRO A 7 3.22 -18.60 13.37
C PRO A 7 1.79 -18.80 13.86
N TYR A 8 1.56 -18.59 15.14
CA TYR A 8 0.25 -18.76 15.77
C TYR A 8 -0.81 -17.90 15.06
N ILE A 9 -1.96 -18.50 14.75
CA ILE A 9 -3.02 -17.86 13.94
C ILE A 9 -3.47 -16.54 14.57
N GLY A 10 -3.70 -16.49 15.89
CA GLY A 10 -4.13 -15.25 16.55
C GLY A 10 -3.09 -14.13 16.47
N ALA A 11 -1.79 -14.46 16.47
CA ALA A 11 -0.72 -13.49 16.28
C ALA A 11 -0.68 -13.00 14.83
N GLN A 12 -0.86 -13.90 13.85
CA GLN A 12 -0.96 -13.51 12.43
C GLN A 12 -2.11 -12.54 12.18
N VAL A 13 -3.27 -12.78 12.79
CA VAL A 13 -4.45 -11.90 12.67
C VAL A 13 -4.17 -10.54 13.32
N MET A 14 -3.67 -10.52 14.56
CA MET A 14 -3.40 -9.26 15.26
C MET A 14 -2.36 -8.39 14.53
N VAL A 15 -1.26 -8.99 14.07
CA VAL A 15 -0.25 -8.30 13.27
C VAL A 15 -0.82 -7.84 11.94
N GLY A 16 -1.63 -8.69 11.28
CA GLY A 16 -2.32 -8.33 10.05
C GLY A 16 -3.24 -7.12 10.22
N VAL A 17 -4.03 -7.06 11.29
CA VAL A 17 -4.91 -5.92 11.61
C VAL A 17 -4.10 -4.65 11.88
N LEU A 18 -3.00 -4.75 12.64
CA LEU A 18 -2.16 -3.60 12.94
C LEU A 18 -1.53 -3.03 11.68
N LEU A 19 -0.94 -3.90 10.84
CA LEU A 19 -0.33 -3.48 9.58
C LEU A 19 -1.39 -2.90 8.63
N LEU A 20 -2.57 -3.51 8.56
CA LEU A 20 -3.69 -2.97 7.78
C LEU A 20 -4.09 -1.57 8.23
N ALA A 21 -4.17 -1.32 9.54
CA ALA A 21 -4.48 0.02 10.04
C ALA A 21 -3.43 1.06 9.63
N VAL A 22 -2.15 0.69 9.67
CA VAL A 22 -1.04 1.54 9.20
C VAL A 22 -1.15 1.82 7.70
N ASP A 23 -1.41 0.79 6.89
CA ASP A 23 -1.58 0.95 5.44
C ASP A 23 -2.73 1.89 5.11
N LEU A 24 -3.87 1.74 5.78
CA LEU A 24 -5.03 2.61 5.56
C LEU A 24 -4.72 4.06 5.91
N VAL A 25 -4.06 4.31 7.04
CA VAL A 25 -3.63 5.67 7.41
C VAL A 25 -2.68 6.23 6.35
N TYR A 26 -1.74 5.42 5.86
CA TYR A 26 -0.79 5.85 4.85
C TYR A 26 -1.46 6.16 3.50
N ILE A 27 -2.32 5.27 3.00
CA ILE A 27 -3.05 5.44 1.75
C ILE A 27 -3.98 6.66 1.81
N VAL A 28 -4.73 6.83 2.90
CA VAL A 28 -5.61 8.00 3.11
C VAL A 28 -4.79 9.29 3.17
N GLY A 29 -3.63 9.27 3.84
CA GLY A 29 -2.71 10.41 3.87
C GLY A 29 -2.20 10.79 2.47
N LEU A 30 -1.82 9.80 1.65
CA LEU A 30 -1.42 10.03 0.27
C LEU A 30 -2.55 10.65 -0.56
N TRP A 31 -3.78 10.15 -0.40
CA TRP A 31 -4.96 10.71 -1.07
C TRP A 31 -5.22 12.16 -0.66
N TYR A 32 -5.08 12.47 0.64
CA TYR A 32 -5.26 13.83 1.15
C TYR A 32 -4.23 14.80 0.55
N VAL A 33 -2.95 14.41 0.52
CA VAL A 33 -1.88 15.23 -0.07
C VAL A 33 -2.06 15.38 -1.58
N HIS A 34 -2.45 14.30 -2.28
CA HIS A 34 -2.74 14.35 -3.71
C HIS A 34 -3.91 15.30 -4.03
N GLY A 35 -4.98 15.25 -3.24
CA GLY A 35 -6.12 16.16 -3.37
C GLY A 35 -5.72 17.63 -3.17
N PHE A 36 -4.86 17.91 -2.19
CA PHE A 36 -4.34 19.26 -1.94
C PHE A 36 -3.46 19.77 -3.10
N ALA A 37 -2.76 18.87 -3.79
CA ALA A 37 -1.86 19.20 -4.87
C ALA A 37 -2.55 19.31 -6.25
N GLY A 38 -3.80 18.87 -6.40
CA GLY A 38 -4.16 18.17 -7.64
C GLY A 38 -5.36 18.58 -8.44
N TRP A 39 -6.09 19.62 -8.07
CA TRP A 39 -7.21 20.06 -8.90
C TRP A 39 -6.96 21.49 -9.37
N THR A 40 -6.92 21.66 -10.68
CA THR A 40 -7.00 22.97 -11.33
C THR A 40 -8.46 23.41 -11.44
N ASP A 41 -8.69 24.71 -11.68
CA ASP A 41 -10.04 25.28 -11.77
C ASP A 41 -10.90 24.66 -12.88
N ASP A 42 -10.27 24.06 -13.89
CA ASP A 42 -10.93 23.35 -15.00
C ASP A 42 -11.22 21.86 -14.70
N GLY A 43 -10.90 21.39 -13.49
CA GLY A 43 -11.12 20.02 -13.06
C GLY A 43 -10.09 19.01 -13.59
N SER A 44 -9.02 19.48 -14.24
CA SER A 44 -7.90 18.61 -14.63
C SER A 44 -6.93 18.36 -13.48
N ILE A 45 -6.12 17.31 -13.61
CA ILE A 45 -5.12 16.98 -12.59
C ILE A 45 -3.88 17.83 -12.84
N ALA A 46 -3.49 18.63 -11.85
CA ALA A 46 -2.27 19.43 -11.94
C ALA A 46 -1.03 18.55 -12.21
N PRO A 47 -0.07 18.98 -13.05
CA PRO A 47 1.14 18.20 -13.33
C PRO A 47 1.92 17.79 -12.08
N GLU A 48 1.88 18.60 -11.02
CA GLU A 48 2.46 18.32 -9.72
C GLU A 48 1.79 17.12 -9.04
N ALA A 49 0.47 17.01 -9.13
CA ALA A 49 -0.29 15.91 -8.58
C ALA A 49 -0.13 14.61 -9.36
N GLN A 50 0.02 14.66 -10.69
CA GLN A 50 0.43 13.49 -11.48
C GLN A 50 1.80 12.96 -11.05
N LYS A 51 2.80 13.85 -10.89
CA LYS A 51 4.13 13.46 -10.39
C LYS A 51 4.07 12.88 -8.98
N PHE A 52 3.24 13.46 -8.12
CA PHE A 52 3.01 12.94 -6.77
C PHE A 52 2.38 11.54 -6.82
N ALA A 53 1.34 11.34 -7.63
CA ALA A 53 0.69 10.05 -7.80
C ALA A 53 1.67 8.97 -8.29
N GLY A 54 2.56 9.30 -9.23
CA GLY A 54 3.62 8.39 -9.66
C GLY A 54 4.58 7.99 -8.52
N ARG A 55 4.96 8.93 -7.65
CA ARG A 55 5.80 8.62 -6.47
C ARG A 55 5.04 7.77 -5.45
N ALA A 56 3.78 8.12 -5.17
CA ALA A 56 2.90 7.38 -4.27
C ALA A 56 2.74 5.91 -4.72
N MET A 57 2.51 5.69 -6.02
CA MET A 57 2.48 4.35 -6.63
C MET A 57 3.77 3.58 -6.32
N TRP A 58 4.95 4.18 -6.53
CA TRP A 58 6.22 3.51 -6.27
C TRP A 58 6.44 3.18 -4.80
N TYR A 59 6.02 4.05 -3.88
CA TYR A 59 6.09 3.76 -2.44
C TYR A 59 5.20 2.58 -2.05
N LEU A 60 3.96 2.54 -2.56
CA LEU A 60 3.04 1.44 -2.29
C LEU A 60 3.52 0.14 -2.92
N ALA A 61 4.01 0.17 -4.17
CA ALA A 61 4.59 -1.00 -4.84
C ALA A 61 5.84 -1.53 -4.10
N GLY A 62 6.71 -0.64 -3.62
CA GLY A 62 7.84 -1.01 -2.77
C GLY A 62 7.37 -1.67 -1.47
N GLY A 63 6.32 -1.12 -0.84
CA GLY A 63 5.66 -1.69 0.32
C GLY A 63 5.18 -3.12 0.07
N VAL A 64 4.42 -3.37 -1.00
CA VAL A 64 3.95 -4.71 -1.41
C VAL A 64 5.10 -5.73 -1.41
N VAL A 65 6.23 -5.37 -2.01
CA VAL A 65 7.39 -6.28 -2.16
C VAL A 65 8.06 -6.54 -0.81
N VAL A 66 8.31 -5.49 -0.04
CA VAL A 66 9.05 -5.59 1.23
C VAL A 66 8.20 -6.22 2.33
N THR A 67 6.99 -5.72 2.56
CA THR A 67 6.12 -6.20 3.66
C THR A 67 5.36 -7.45 3.24
N GLY A 68 4.58 -7.38 2.16
CA GLY A 68 3.80 -8.51 1.64
C GLY A 68 4.69 -9.69 1.27
N GLY A 69 5.70 -9.46 0.43
CA GLY A 69 6.67 -10.49 0.05
C GLY A 69 7.48 -11.05 1.23
N GLY A 70 7.93 -10.18 2.14
CA GLY A 70 8.66 -10.59 3.35
C GLY A 70 7.83 -11.48 4.28
N LEU A 71 6.57 -11.10 4.54
CA LEU A 71 5.67 -11.90 5.38
C LEU A 71 5.33 -13.25 4.75
N LEU A 72 5.13 -13.29 3.42
CA LEU A 72 4.92 -14.53 2.70
C LEU A 72 6.14 -15.46 2.78
N ALA A 73 7.36 -14.91 2.63
CA ALA A 73 8.60 -15.67 2.77
C ALA A 73 8.79 -16.24 4.19
N LEU A 74 8.34 -15.51 5.22
CA LEU A 74 8.33 -15.95 6.62
C LEU A 74 7.20 -16.94 6.95
N ARG A 75 6.38 -17.35 5.96
CA ARG A 75 5.19 -18.20 6.12
C ARG A 75 4.05 -17.54 6.92
N TRP A 76 4.09 -16.22 7.13
CA TRP A 76 2.98 -15.43 7.67
C TRP A 76 1.98 -15.11 6.56
N ARG A 77 1.28 -16.16 6.11
CA ARG A 77 0.47 -16.11 4.88
C ARG A 77 -0.68 -15.12 4.95
N ILE A 78 -1.42 -15.10 6.07
CA ILE A 78 -2.60 -14.24 6.22
C ILE A 78 -2.22 -12.75 6.09
N PRO A 79 -1.32 -12.21 6.93
CA PRO A 79 -0.97 -10.80 6.83
C PRO A 79 -0.19 -10.51 5.54
N GLY A 80 0.61 -11.44 5.03
CA GLY A 80 1.31 -11.26 3.75
C GLY A 80 0.37 -11.08 2.56
N VAL A 81 -0.69 -11.89 2.46
CA VAL A 81 -1.70 -11.75 1.40
C VAL A 81 -2.49 -10.44 1.56
N VAL A 82 -2.88 -10.08 2.78
CA VAL A 82 -3.62 -8.83 3.04
C VAL A 82 -2.77 -7.62 2.62
N GLN A 83 -1.50 -7.58 3.04
CA GLN A 83 -0.54 -6.53 2.64
C GLN A 83 -0.41 -6.44 1.12
N PHE A 84 -0.25 -7.58 0.46
CA PHE A 84 -0.09 -7.62 -0.99
C PHE A 84 -1.30 -7.03 -1.72
N ILE A 85 -2.51 -7.38 -1.27
CA ILE A 85 -3.76 -6.90 -1.88
C ILE A 85 -3.95 -5.40 -1.62
N VAL A 86 -3.82 -4.96 -0.36
CA VAL A 86 -4.16 -3.58 0.02
C VAL A 86 -3.18 -2.58 -0.59
N LEU A 87 -1.89 -2.81 -0.43
CA LEU A 87 -0.87 -1.93 -1.02
C LEU A 87 -0.84 -2.05 -2.55
N GLY A 88 -1.15 -3.23 -3.10
CA GLY A 88 -1.24 -3.46 -4.54
C GLY A 88 -2.40 -2.70 -5.18
N ILE A 89 -3.59 -2.73 -4.58
CA ILE A 89 -4.76 -1.95 -5.02
C ILE A 89 -4.44 -0.46 -4.92
N GLY A 90 -3.90 0.01 -3.79
CA GLY A 90 -3.51 1.42 -3.65
C GLY A 90 -2.48 1.86 -4.70
N ALA A 91 -1.48 1.03 -4.98
CA ALA A 91 -0.50 1.31 -6.04
C ALA A 91 -1.18 1.43 -7.41
N LEU A 92 -2.16 0.56 -7.72
CA LEU A 92 -2.90 0.58 -8.97
C LEU A 92 -3.78 1.85 -9.10
N GLU A 93 -4.41 2.28 -8.01
CA GLU A 93 -5.17 3.53 -7.98
C GLU A 93 -4.26 4.72 -8.34
N PHE A 94 -3.13 4.87 -7.65
CA PHE A 94 -2.18 5.95 -7.92
C PHE A 94 -1.51 5.83 -9.29
N HIS A 95 -1.30 4.63 -9.82
CA HIS A 95 -0.87 4.42 -11.20
C HIS A 95 -1.88 5.00 -12.19
N SER A 96 -3.17 4.69 -12.00
CA SER A 96 -4.24 5.19 -12.86
C SER A 96 -4.34 6.72 -12.84
N LEU A 97 -4.11 7.34 -11.68
CA LEU A 97 -4.07 8.79 -11.53
C LEU A 97 -2.85 9.40 -12.23
N ALA A 98 -1.69 8.77 -12.11
CA ALA A 98 -0.47 9.22 -12.77
C ALA A 98 -0.53 9.08 -14.31
N ALA A 99 -1.32 8.12 -14.81
CA ALA A 99 -1.47 7.83 -16.23
C ALA A 99 -2.62 8.62 -16.91
N ARG A 100 -3.47 9.32 -16.13
CA ARG A 100 -4.51 10.20 -16.68
C ARG A 100 -3.87 11.47 -17.22
N HIS A 101 -3.85 11.60 -18.54
CA HIS A 101 -3.49 12.82 -19.28
C HIS A 101 -4.67 13.78 -19.41
#